data_AF-A0A8T7CW84-F1
#
_entry.id   AF-A0A8T7CW84-F1
#
_cell.length_a   1.000
_cell.length_b   1.000
_cell.length_c   1.000
_cell.angle_alpha   90.00
_cell.angle_beta   90.00
_cell.angle_gamma   90.00
#
_symmetry.space_group_name_H-M   'P 1'
#
loop_
_entity.id
_entity.type
_entity.pdbx_description
1 polymer ?
#
loop_
_entity_poly.entity_id
_entity_poly.type
_entity_poly.pdbx_seq_one_letter_code
_entity_poly.pdbx_strand_id
1 'polypeptide(L)' 'WRVYLDRVQVGDVSLRNVEGTVIDAQSSSGVLLGMSFLGRLEINNSNESMKLRKKY' A
#
# COMPACT_ATOMS: atom_id res chain seq x y z
N TRP A 1 -6.86 -14.03 -9.20
CA TRP A 1 -5.87 -14.72 -8.34
C TRP A 1 -5.54 -13.81 -7.16
N ARG A 2 -5.68 -14.30 -5.91
CA ARG A 2 -5.31 -13.54 -4.70
C ARG A 2 -3.99 -14.07 -4.15
N VAL A 3 -3.11 -13.18 -3.72
CA VAL A 3 -1.82 -13.52 -3.11
C VAL A 3 -1.69 -12.82 -1.76
N TYR A 4 -1.01 -13.47 -0.82
CA TYR A 4 -0.63 -12.85 0.44
C TYR A 4 0.87 -12.60 0.43
N LEU A 5 1.25 -11.33 0.52
CA LEU A 5 2.64 -10.92 0.66
C LEU A 5 3.00 -10.92 2.15
N ASP A 6 4.08 -11.62 2.51
CA ASP A 6 4.54 -11.70 3.91
C ASP A 6 4.83 -10.30 4.48
N ARG A 7 5.49 -9.46 3.69
CA ARG A 7 5.83 -8.07 4.04
C ARG A 7 5.79 -7.18 2.80
N VAL A 8 5.18 -6.01 2.96
CA VAL A 8 5.22 -4.91 2.00
C VAL A 8 5.80 -3.69 2.70
N GLN A 9 6.79 -3.05 2.08
CA GLN A 9 7.43 -1.85 2.60
C GLN A 9 7.34 -0.72 1.57
N VAL A 10 6.90 0.45 2.04
CA VAL A 10 6.78 1.67 1.25
C VAL A 10 7.44 2.78 2.07
N GLY A 11 8.64 3.20 1.64
CA GLY A 11 9.49 4.08 2.45
C GLY A 11 9.77 3.47 3.83
N ASP A 12 9.48 4.23 4.89
CA ASP A 12 9.65 3.81 6.28
C ASP A 12 8.48 2.97 6.84
N VAL A 13 7.39 2.83 6.08
CA VAL A 13 6.21 2.08 6.52
C VAL A 13 6.31 0.64 6.07
N SER A 14 6.20 -0.31 7.01
CA SER A 14 6.14 -1.75 6.71
C SER A 14 4.90 -2.40 7.31
N LEU A 15 4.20 -3.16 6.48
CA LEU A 15 3.04 -3.97 6.86
C LEU A 15 3.31 -5.44 6.54
N ARG A 16 2.82 -6.33 7.40
CA ARG A 16 2.90 -7.78 7.21
C ARG A 16 1.55 -8.35 6.77
N ASN A 17 1.59 -9.54 6.16
CA ASN A 17 0.41 -10.29 5.74
C ASN A 17 -0.57 -9.40 4.95
N VAL A 18 -0.10 -8.90 3.80
CA VAL A 18 -0.81 -7.97 2.93
C VAL A 18 -1.46 -8.75 1.80
N GLU A 19 -2.77 -8.61 1.65
CA GLU A 19 -3.51 -9.17 0.52
C GLU A 19 -3.23 -8.34 -0.74
N GLY A 20 -2.98 -9.02 -1.85
CA GLY A 20 -2.75 -8.41 -3.15
C GLY A 20 -3.27 -9.25 -4.32
N THR A 21 -3.21 -8.67 -5.51
CA THR A 21 -3.57 -9.32 -6.77
C THR A 21 -2.47 -9.04 -7.78
N VAL A 22 -2.10 -10.05 -8.56
CA VAL A 22 -1.20 -9.89 -9.70
C VAL A 22 -2.03 -9.47 -10.91
N ILE A 23 -1.70 -8.33 -11.49
CA ILE A 23 -2.29 -7.82 -12.72
C ILE A 23 -1.25 -7.86 -13.82
N ASP A 24 -1.66 -8.29 -15.02
CA ASP A 24 -0.86 -8.09 -16.22
C ASP A 24 -1.07 -6.64 -16.66
N ALA A 25 -0.18 -5.76 -16.19
CA ALA A 25 -0.23 -4.34 -16.50
C ALA A 25 0.84 -4.00 -17.54
N GLN A 26 0.51 -3.11 -18.48
CA GLN A 26 1.50 -2.57 -19.40
C GLN A 26 2.63 -1.93 -18.60
N SER A 27 3.87 -2.06 -19.09
CA SER A 27 5.13 -1.78 -18.39
C SER A 27 5.29 -0.38 -17.80
N SER A 28 4.39 0.57 -18.11
CA SER A 28 4.32 1.92 -17.54
C SER A 28 3.48 2.04 -16.26
N SER A 29 2.83 0.96 -15.82
CA SER A 29 1.97 1.00 -14.63
C SER A 29 2.80 0.70 -13.36
N GLY A 30 2.84 1.68 -12.44
CA GLY A 30 3.39 1.46 -11.11
C GLY A 30 2.54 0.52 -10.25
N VAL A 31 3.06 0.11 -9.10
CA VAL A 31 2.32 -0.71 -8.13
C VAL A 31 1.17 0.12 -7.54
N LEU A 32 -0.03 -0.46 -7.49
CA LEU A 32 -1.21 0.19 -6.94
C LEU A 32 -1.38 -0.17 -5.45
N LEU A 33 -1.53 0.83 -4.59
CA LEU A 33 -1.89 0.65 -3.18
C LEU A 33 -3.41 0.77 -3.03
N GLY A 34 -4.05 -0.35 -2.72
CA GLY A 34 -5.49 -0.39 -2.46
C GLY A 34 -5.88 0.18 -1.10
N MET A 35 -7.16 0.51 -0.94
CA MET A 35 -7.71 1.04 0.32
C MET A 35 -7.53 0.09 1.52
N SER A 36 -7.48 -1.23 1.29
CA SER A 36 -7.22 -2.24 2.35
C SER A 36 -5.82 -2.10 2.97
N PHE A 37 -4.83 -1.71 2.18
CA PHE A 37 -3.48 -1.38 2.67
C PHE A 37 -3.50 -0.01 3.37
N LEU A 38 -4.08 1.00 2.72
CA LEU A 38 -4.10 2.37 3.22
C LEU A 38 -4.88 2.51 4.56
N GLY A 39 -5.95 1.74 4.77
CA GLY A 39 -6.74 1.77 6.01
C GLY A 39 -6.00 1.23 7.25
N ARG A 40 -4.94 0.43 7.05
CA ARG A 40 -4.03 -0.01 8.12
C ARG A 40 -3.07 1.10 8.56
N LEU A 41 -2.99 2.20 7.80
CA LEU A 41 -2.18 3.36 8.10
C LEU A 41 -3.05 4.51 8.62
N GLU A 42 -2.41 5.45 9.29
CA GLU A 42 -2.97 6.76 9.57
C GLU A 42 -2.71 7.64 8.34
N ILE A 43 -3.79 8.16 7.76
CA ILE A 43 -3.74 9.03 6.59
C ILE A 43 -4.02 10.45 7.06
N ASN A 44 -3.05 11.34 6.88
CA ASN A 44 -3.25 12.77 7.02
C ASN A 44 -3.19 13.41 5.63
N ASN A 45 -4.34 13.86 5.13
CA ASN A 45 -4.45 14.52 3.84
C ASN A 45 -4.40 16.03 4.07
N SER A 46 -3.27 16.66 3.72
CA SER A 46 -3.10 18.10 3.78
C SER A 46 -2.96 18.61 2.34
N ASN A 47 -4.05 19.10 1.75
CA ASN A 47 -4.25 19.65 0.37
C ASN A 47 -3.27 19.24 -0.75
N GLU A 48 -1.97 19.48 -0.60
CA GLU A 48 -0.92 19.22 -1.57
C GLU A 48 -0.18 17.90 -1.36
N SER A 49 -0.34 17.25 -0.20
CA SER A 49 0.36 15.99 0.10
C SER A 49 -0.46 15.07 1.01
N MET A 50 -0.34 13.78 0.73
CA MET A 50 -0.86 12.71 1.58
C MET A 50 0.27 12.16 2.45
N LYS A 51 0.18 12.38 3.76
CA LYS A 51 1.13 11.83 4.74
C LYS A 51 0.59 10.51 5.27
N LEU A 52 1.42 9.47 5.19
CA LEU A 52 1.13 8.13 5.69
C LEU A 52 1.97 7.85 6.92
N ARG A 53 1.34 7.45 8.01
CA ARG A 53 2.02 7.02 9.24
C ARG A 53 1.55 5.65 9.69
N LYS A 54 2.45 4.82 10.20
CA LYS A 54 2.10 3.54 10.79
C LYS A 54 1.31 3.79 12.10
N LYS A 55 0.16 3.14 12.26
CA LYS A 55 -0.55 3.10 13.55
C LYS A 55 0.30 2.28 14.54
N TYR A 56 0.53 2.84 15.73
CA TYR A 56 1.32 2.20 16.79
C TYR A 56 0.75 0.86 17.22
#